data_AF-A0A9P5S1C2-F1
#
_entry.id   AF-A0A9P5S1C2-F1
#
_cell.length_a   1.000
_cell.length_b   1.000
_cell.length_c   1.000
_cell.angle_alpha   90.00
_cell.angle_beta   90.00
_cell.angle_gamma   90.00
#
_symmetry.space_group_name_H-M   'P 1'
#
loop_
_entity.id
_entity.type
_entity.pdbx_description
1 polymer ?
#
loop_
_entity_poly.entity_id
_entity_poly.type
_entity_poly.pdbx_seq_one_letter_code
_entity_poly.pdbx_strand_id
1 'polypeptide(L)'
;MRQDLAILYHCPQLTFLHLDLFIQSNIGIQLLGLTLAGLPCLKSLTLKAMMSEEEWPTLVPVAFFSCSGKLVDFVIRFVYDDGNYGELPEWNEEDLFDDGELEEVRGRLLPAVQEGGLPPLPHRQQPLQNLTTFFVNVMDTLTLAQIQSIFEHCPGLVSFVIPQLHSVIDPRALAHFIAEHCPQIQKIDHYRGNTDNQLALDLMALLPPNTVKDLTIIQFDKDWAELIPIVGRHKASLQSVDFVRCCRFISAKVQEDVFGQCPQLEMLKLDIDPYTAR
;
A
#
# COMPACT_ATOMS: atom_id res chain seq x y z
N MET A 1 1.36 -3.23 -22.09
CA MET A 1 1.62 -4.21 -21.01
C MET A 1 2.60 -5.32 -21.41
N ARG A 2 2.37 -6.11 -22.47
CA ARG A 2 3.22 -7.30 -22.72
C ARG A 2 4.63 -6.95 -23.21
N GLN A 3 4.81 -5.90 -24.03
CA GLN A 3 6.14 -5.44 -24.46
C GLN A 3 6.95 -4.84 -23.29
N ASP A 4 6.31 -4.04 -22.44
CA ASP A 4 6.95 -3.35 -21.30
C ASP A 4 7.47 -4.32 -20.23
N LEU A 5 6.85 -5.49 -20.08
CA LEU A 5 7.31 -6.52 -19.15
C LEU A 5 8.44 -7.37 -19.74
N ALA A 6 8.49 -7.51 -21.07
CA ALA A 6 9.50 -8.33 -21.74
C ALA A 6 10.92 -7.77 -21.56
N ILE A 7 11.09 -6.44 -21.60
CA ILE A 7 12.40 -5.80 -21.36
C ILE A 7 12.95 -6.11 -19.96
N LEU A 8 12.08 -6.37 -18.98
CA LEU A 8 12.49 -6.64 -17.60
C LEU A 8 13.24 -7.97 -17.47
N TYR A 9 12.98 -8.95 -18.36
CA TYR A 9 13.74 -10.20 -18.42
C TYR A 9 15.22 -10.00 -18.76
N HIS A 10 15.55 -8.91 -19.46
CA HIS A 10 16.93 -8.57 -19.80
C HIS A 10 17.62 -7.75 -18.71
N CYS A 11 16.92 -7.40 -17.63
CA CYS A 11 17.38 -6.50 -16.58
C CYS A 11 17.38 -7.16 -15.18
N PRO A 12 18.03 -8.32 -14.95
CA PRO A 12 17.96 -9.05 -13.67
C PRO A 12 18.59 -8.31 -12.48
N GLN A 13 19.42 -7.29 -12.75
CA GLN A 13 20.07 -6.46 -11.73
C GLN A 13 19.24 -5.21 -11.35
N LEU A 14 18.03 -5.08 -11.87
CA LEU A 14 17.16 -3.95 -11.58
C LEU A 14 16.85 -3.87 -10.08
N THR A 15 17.10 -2.71 -9.47
CA THR A 15 16.85 -2.46 -8.04
C THR A 15 15.61 -1.60 -7.80
N PHE A 16 15.18 -0.84 -8.80
CA PHE A 16 14.02 0.06 -8.73
C PHE A 16 13.15 -0.17 -9.96
N LEU A 17 11.87 -0.42 -9.74
CA LEU A 17 10.90 -0.63 -10.80
C LEU A 17 9.68 0.25 -10.55
N HIS A 18 9.38 1.10 -11.52
CA HIS A 18 8.15 1.89 -11.56
C HIS A 18 7.38 1.49 -12.81
N LEU A 19 6.13 1.07 -12.63
CA LEU A 19 5.27 0.63 -13.71
C LEU A 19 3.89 1.30 -13.62
N ASP A 20 3.46 1.87 -14.73
CA ASP A 20 2.08 2.29 -14.95
C ASP A 20 1.46 1.26 -15.90
N LEU A 21 0.60 0.38 -15.37
CA LEU A 21 0.03 -0.74 -16.11
C LEU A 21 -1.47 -0.59 -16.26
N PHE A 22 -1.95 -0.94 -17.46
CA PHE A 22 -3.34 -1.28 -17.71
C PHE A 22 -3.46 -2.80 -17.77
N ILE A 23 -4.21 -3.38 -16.84
CA ILE A 23 -4.37 -4.83 -16.68
C ILE A 23 -5.86 -5.13 -16.82
N GLN A 24 -6.21 -5.91 -17.84
CA GLN A 24 -7.60 -6.26 -18.16
C GLN A 24 -7.90 -7.76 -18.00
N SER A 25 -6.92 -8.53 -17.54
CA SER A 25 -7.05 -9.97 -17.43
C SER A 25 -6.18 -10.55 -16.32
N ASN A 26 -6.64 -11.65 -15.74
CA ASN A 26 -5.85 -12.52 -14.87
C ASN A 26 -4.51 -12.96 -15.50
N ILE A 27 -4.45 -13.11 -16.83
CA ILE A 27 -3.21 -13.43 -17.55
C ILE A 27 -2.18 -12.32 -17.34
N GLY A 28 -2.59 -11.05 -17.41
CA GLY A 28 -1.72 -9.91 -17.14
C GLY A 28 -1.14 -9.91 -15.73
N ILE A 29 -1.98 -10.24 -14.73
CA ILE A 29 -1.55 -10.39 -13.33
C ILE A 29 -0.51 -11.50 -13.19
N GLN A 30 -0.75 -12.66 -13.82
CA GLN A 30 0.18 -13.78 -13.75
C GLN A 30 1.52 -13.45 -14.43
N LEU A 31 1.50 -12.81 -15.60
CA LEU A 31 2.72 -12.37 -16.28
C LEU A 31 3.51 -11.37 -15.43
N LEU A 32 2.82 -10.43 -14.78
CA LEU A 32 3.47 -9.51 -13.84
C LEU A 32 4.13 -10.27 -12.69
N GLY A 33 3.43 -11.22 -12.06
CA GLY A 33 3.98 -12.04 -10.99
C GLY A 33 5.24 -12.79 -11.42
N LEU A 34 5.20 -13.47 -12.58
CA LEU A 34 6.37 -14.16 -13.14
C LEU A 34 7.53 -13.21 -13.42
N THR A 35 7.22 -12.01 -13.93
CA THR A 35 8.24 -11.00 -14.22
C THR A 35 8.89 -10.49 -12.94
N LEU A 36 8.11 -10.17 -11.90
CA LEU A 36 8.61 -9.73 -10.60
C LEU A 36 9.47 -10.80 -9.92
N ALA A 37 9.08 -12.07 -10.01
CA ALA A 37 9.87 -13.19 -9.50
C ALA A 37 11.23 -13.33 -10.19
N GLY A 38 11.35 -12.89 -11.44
CA GLY A 38 12.59 -12.83 -12.21
C GLY A 38 13.55 -11.70 -11.81
N LEU A 39 13.19 -10.84 -10.85
CA LEU A 39 13.99 -9.67 -10.45
C LEU A 39 14.59 -9.84 -9.03
N PRO A 40 15.66 -10.65 -8.86
CA PRO A 40 16.21 -11.02 -7.55
C PRO A 40 16.93 -9.88 -6.82
N CYS A 41 17.16 -8.76 -7.50
CA CYS A 41 17.80 -7.57 -6.95
C CYS A 41 16.82 -6.43 -6.66
N LEU A 42 15.53 -6.62 -6.91
CA LEU A 42 14.51 -5.57 -6.75
C LEU A 42 14.39 -5.16 -5.27
N LYS A 43 14.60 -3.87 -5.02
CA LYS A 43 14.51 -3.23 -3.70
C LYS A 43 13.29 -2.31 -3.58
N SER A 44 12.86 -1.68 -4.68
CA SER A 44 11.72 -0.77 -4.66
C SER A 44 10.81 -1.08 -5.83
N LEU A 45 9.53 -1.36 -5.52
CA LEU A 45 8.47 -1.53 -6.49
C LEU A 45 7.42 -0.42 -6.31
N THR A 46 7.15 0.31 -7.36
CA THR A 46 5.99 1.20 -7.45
C THR A 46 5.15 0.80 -8.64
N LEU A 47 3.94 0.31 -8.38
CA LEU A 47 2.98 -0.09 -9.40
C LEU A 47 1.77 0.82 -9.34
N LYS A 48 1.41 1.44 -10.45
CA LYS A 48 0.13 2.10 -10.66
C LYS A 48 -0.66 1.25 -11.63
N ALA A 49 -1.70 0.60 -11.15
CA ALA A 49 -2.50 -0.33 -11.94
C ALA A 49 -3.89 0.26 -12.19
N MET A 50 -4.28 0.30 -13.46
CA MET A 50 -5.66 0.54 -13.90
C MET A 50 -6.24 -0.82 -14.31
N MET A 51 -7.28 -1.25 -13.60
CA MET A 51 -7.93 -2.56 -13.77
C MET A 51 -9.35 -2.54 -13.18
N SER A 52 -10.11 -3.62 -13.33
CA SER A 52 -11.41 -3.77 -12.69
C SER A 52 -11.28 -4.07 -11.19
N GLU A 53 -12.32 -3.76 -10.40
CA GLU A 53 -12.37 -4.12 -8.97
C GLU A 53 -12.30 -5.64 -8.74
N GLU A 54 -12.79 -6.45 -9.69
CA GLU A 54 -12.80 -7.91 -9.59
C GLU A 54 -11.40 -8.52 -9.62
N GLU A 55 -10.46 -7.89 -10.32
CA GLU A 55 -9.09 -8.37 -10.50
C GLU A 55 -8.14 -7.89 -9.40
N TRP A 56 -8.48 -6.77 -8.76
CA TRP A 56 -7.69 -6.14 -7.70
C TRP A 56 -7.32 -7.06 -6.51
N PRO A 57 -8.23 -7.91 -5.97
CA PRO A 57 -7.90 -8.84 -4.88
C PRO A 57 -6.83 -9.87 -5.27
N THR A 58 -6.66 -10.13 -6.56
CA THR A 58 -5.66 -11.07 -7.08
C THR A 58 -4.32 -10.38 -7.30
N LEU A 59 -4.33 -9.14 -7.81
CA LEU A 59 -3.11 -8.40 -8.13
C LEU A 59 -2.22 -8.18 -6.89
N VAL A 60 -2.79 -7.69 -5.80
CA VAL A 60 -1.99 -7.26 -4.63
C VAL A 60 -1.20 -8.42 -4.02
N PRO A 61 -1.83 -9.58 -3.67
CA PRO A 61 -1.08 -10.73 -3.19
C PRO A 61 -0.07 -11.25 -4.21
N VAL A 62 -0.45 -11.35 -5.49
CA VAL A 62 0.47 -11.85 -6.54
C VAL A 62 1.70 -10.96 -6.64
N ALA A 63 1.55 -9.65 -6.70
CA ALA A 63 2.68 -8.73 -6.76
C ALA A 63 3.55 -8.82 -5.50
N PHE A 64 2.94 -8.89 -4.31
CA PHE A 64 3.65 -8.94 -3.04
C PHE A 64 4.45 -10.23 -2.82
N PHE A 65 3.85 -11.38 -3.12
CA PHE A 65 4.49 -12.70 -2.93
C PHE A 65 5.44 -13.08 -4.06
N SER A 66 5.37 -12.40 -5.21
CA SER A 66 6.32 -12.59 -6.31
C SER A 66 7.61 -11.77 -6.13
N CYS A 67 7.63 -10.76 -5.26
CA CYS A 67 8.80 -9.92 -5.06
C CYS A 67 9.96 -10.63 -4.33
N SER A 68 11.18 -10.16 -4.59
CA SER A 68 12.40 -10.64 -3.94
C SER A 68 12.42 -10.34 -2.43
N GLY A 69 13.11 -11.18 -1.65
CA GLY A 69 13.34 -10.94 -0.21
C GLY A 69 14.16 -9.70 0.13
N LYS A 70 14.70 -9.00 -0.87
CA LYS A 70 15.48 -7.76 -0.71
C LYS A 70 14.62 -6.50 -0.82
N LEU A 71 13.31 -6.65 -1.00
CA LEU A 71 12.41 -5.53 -1.13
C LEU A 71 12.42 -4.66 0.15
N VAL A 72 12.50 -3.35 -0.06
CA VAL A 72 12.54 -2.28 0.95
C VAL A 72 11.28 -1.43 0.84
N ASP A 73 10.87 -1.11 -0.38
CA ASP A 73 9.69 -0.29 -0.67
C ASP A 73 8.70 -1.05 -1.55
N PHE A 74 7.46 -1.16 -1.09
CA PHE A 74 6.35 -1.73 -1.83
C PHE A 74 5.19 -0.73 -1.89
N VAL A 75 4.94 -0.22 -3.10
CA VAL A 75 3.89 0.76 -3.36
C VAL A 75 3.00 0.27 -4.48
N ILE A 76 1.71 0.10 -4.22
CA ILE A 76 0.70 -0.13 -5.26
C ILE A 76 -0.40 0.92 -5.17
N ARG A 77 -0.73 1.52 -6.32
CA ARG A 77 -1.82 2.47 -6.49
C ARG A 77 -2.82 1.90 -7.49
N PHE A 78 -4.00 1.54 -7.01
CA PHE A 78 -5.17 1.30 -7.83
C PHE A 78 -5.70 2.63 -8.39
N VAL A 79 -5.96 2.65 -9.69
CA VAL A 79 -6.66 3.75 -10.37
C VAL A 79 -7.93 3.15 -10.93
N TYR A 80 -9.07 3.62 -10.41
CA TYR A 80 -10.38 3.19 -10.89
C TYR A 80 -10.52 3.59 -12.37
N ASP A 81 -10.94 2.63 -13.21
CA ASP A 81 -11.43 2.94 -14.54
C ASP A 81 -12.89 3.40 -14.40
N ASP A 82 -13.11 4.71 -14.34
CA ASP A 82 -14.43 5.31 -14.21
C ASP A 82 -15.21 5.30 -15.53
N GLY A 83 -14.70 4.63 -16.57
CA GLY A 83 -15.27 4.60 -17.92
C GLY A 83 -15.23 5.96 -18.62
N ASN A 84 -14.61 6.98 -18.00
CA ASN A 84 -14.53 8.34 -18.51
C ASN A 84 -13.19 8.61 -19.23
N TYR A 85 -12.32 7.60 -19.31
CA TYR A 85 -11.27 7.54 -20.31
C TYR A 85 -11.94 7.33 -21.67
N GLY A 86 -12.40 8.44 -22.27
CA GLY A 86 -13.06 8.45 -23.57
C GLY A 86 -12.24 7.64 -24.59
N GLU A 87 -12.91 6.73 -25.28
CA GLU A 87 -12.38 5.93 -26.39
C GLU A 87 -10.91 5.57 -26.20
N LEU A 88 -10.58 4.86 -25.11
CA LEU A 88 -9.36 4.06 -25.14
C LEU A 88 -9.44 3.23 -26.43
N PRO A 89 -8.38 3.21 -27.27
CA PRO A 89 -8.39 2.39 -28.48
C PRO A 89 -8.90 1.00 -28.10
N GLU A 90 -9.80 0.39 -28.87
CA GLU A 90 -10.09 -1.02 -28.64
C GLU A 90 -8.80 -1.78 -28.95
N TRP A 91 -8.01 -2.09 -27.92
CA TRP A 91 -6.77 -2.86 -28.07
C TRP A 91 -7.19 -4.29 -28.39
N ASN A 92 -7.21 -4.61 -29.68
CA ASN A 92 -7.42 -5.96 -30.16
C ASN A 92 -6.18 -6.80 -29.73
N GLU A 93 -6.39 -8.03 -29.24
CA GLU A 93 -5.30 -8.88 -28.73
C GLU A 93 -4.19 -9.17 -29.76
N GLU A 94 -4.50 -9.02 -31.06
CA GLU A 94 -3.61 -9.17 -32.21
C GLU A 94 -2.73 -7.92 -32.46
N ASP A 95 -3.15 -6.71 -32.07
CA ASP A 95 -2.37 -5.46 -32.22
C ASP A 95 -1.23 -5.33 -31.19
N LEU A 96 -1.08 -6.31 -30.28
CA LEU A 96 -0.20 -6.24 -29.11
C LEU A 96 1.27 -6.66 -29.37
N PHE A 97 1.63 -7.11 -30.59
CA PHE A 97 2.92 -7.77 -30.87
C PHE A 97 3.53 -7.56 -32.27
N ASP A 98 3.17 -6.51 -33.01
CA ASP A 98 3.62 -6.36 -34.42
C ASP A 98 5.11 -5.97 -34.61
N ASP A 99 5.88 -5.85 -33.51
CA ASP A 99 7.30 -5.52 -33.55
C ASP A 99 8.15 -6.80 -33.41
N GLY A 100 8.75 -7.25 -34.52
CA GLY A 100 9.53 -8.49 -34.61
C GLY A 100 10.73 -8.62 -33.65
N GLU A 101 11.02 -7.63 -32.80
CA GLU A 101 12.07 -7.66 -31.77
C GLU A 101 11.69 -8.46 -30.51
N LEU A 102 10.41 -8.84 -30.35
CA LEU A 102 9.93 -9.58 -29.18
C LEU A 102 9.50 -11.03 -29.46
N GLU A 103 9.79 -11.55 -30.65
CA GLU A 103 9.41 -12.91 -31.07
C GLU A 103 10.01 -14.01 -30.18
N GLU A 104 11.18 -13.79 -29.56
CA GLU A 104 11.76 -14.78 -28.64
C GLU A 104 10.98 -14.86 -27.31
N VAL A 105 10.60 -13.70 -26.75
CA VAL A 105 9.80 -13.65 -25.51
C VAL A 105 8.38 -14.11 -25.79
N ARG A 106 7.82 -13.75 -26.96
CA ARG A 106 6.56 -14.28 -27.49
C ARG A 106 6.63 -15.80 -27.62
N GLY A 107 7.65 -16.36 -28.25
CA GLY A 107 7.82 -17.80 -28.40
C GLY A 107 7.92 -18.56 -27.06
N ARG A 108 8.41 -17.93 -25.99
CA ARG A 108 8.49 -18.53 -24.65
C ARG A 108 7.19 -18.43 -23.85
N LEU A 109 6.48 -17.30 -23.95
CA LEU A 109 5.31 -17.01 -23.11
C LEU A 109 3.98 -17.32 -23.83
N LEU A 110 3.89 -17.11 -25.15
CA LEU A 110 2.65 -17.24 -25.92
C LEU A 110 2.12 -18.68 -25.96
N PRO A 111 2.93 -19.75 -26.11
CA PRO A 111 2.42 -21.13 -26.04
C PRO A 111 1.84 -21.45 -24.66
N ALA A 112 2.51 -21.00 -23.58
CA ALA A 112 2.03 -21.20 -22.21
C ALA A 112 0.73 -20.41 -21.93
N VAL A 113 0.56 -19.23 -22.53
CA VAL A 113 -0.67 -18.44 -22.44
C VAL A 113 -1.82 -19.06 -23.27
N GLN A 114 -1.54 -19.54 -24.49
CA GLN A 114 -2.54 -20.09 -25.41
C GLN A 114 -3.02 -21.51 -25.02
N GLU A 115 -2.15 -22.32 -24.43
CA GLU A 115 -2.50 -23.67 -23.94
C GLU A 115 -3.05 -23.67 -22.50
N GLY A 116 -3.20 -22.51 -21.87
CA GLY A 116 -3.62 -22.39 -20.46
C GLY A 116 -2.59 -22.94 -19.45
N GLY A 117 -1.34 -23.10 -19.89
CA GLY A 117 -0.25 -23.73 -19.15
C GLY A 117 0.79 -22.74 -18.60
N LEU A 118 0.37 -21.55 -18.16
CA LEU A 118 1.30 -20.65 -17.46
C LEU A 118 1.90 -21.39 -16.24
N PRO A 119 3.22 -21.27 -16.02
CA PRO A 119 3.84 -21.92 -14.87
C PRO A 119 3.20 -21.40 -13.58
N PRO A 120 3.13 -22.23 -12.52
CA PRO A 120 2.59 -21.79 -11.25
C PRO A 120 3.34 -20.57 -10.75
N LEU A 121 2.59 -19.58 -10.25
CA LEU A 121 3.18 -18.36 -9.73
C LEU A 121 4.14 -18.69 -8.58
N PRO A 122 5.39 -18.21 -8.63
CA PRO A 122 6.30 -18.31 -7.51
C PRO A 122 5.70 -17.60 -6.30
N HIS A 123 5.51 -18.34 -5.21
CA HIS A 123 5.02 -17.79 -3.96
C HIS A 123 6.16 -17.82 -2.94
N ARG A 124 6.75 -16.65 -2.69
CA ARG A 124 7.80 -16.49 -1.68
C ARG A 124 7.29 -16.92 -0.30
N GLN A 125 8.04 -17.79 0.36
CA GLN A 125 7.72 -18.28 1.71
C GLN A 125 8.46 -17.49 2.81
N GLN A 126 9.61 -16.89 2.51
CA GLN A 126 10.40 -16.17 3.52
C GLN A 126 9.88 -14.75 3.71
N PRO A 127 9.76 -14.21 4.94
CA PRO A 127 9.30 -12.82 5.18
C PRO A 127 10.25 -11.76 4.57
N LEU A 128 9.70 -10.59 4.24
CA LEU A 128 10.44 -9.41 3.77
C LEU A 128 11.03 -8.65 4.96
N GLN A 129 12.10 -9.19 5.54
CA GLN A 129 12.78 -8.62 6.71
C GLN A 129 13.25 -7.18 6.51
N ASN A 130 13.50 -6.77 5.26
CA ASN A 130 14.01 -5.44 4.92
C ASN A 130 12.92 -4.47 4.44
N LEU A 131 11.66 -4.90 4.36
CA LEU A 131 10.59 -4.03 3.88
C LEU A 131 10.29 -2.96 4.92
N THR A 132 10.69 -1.72 4.63
CA THR A 132 10.48 -0.57 5.52
C THR A 132 9.22 0.20 5.16
N THR A 133 8.80 0.17 3.89
CA THR A 133 7.65 0.95 3.40
C THR A 133 6.64 0.03 2.74
N PHE A 134 5.40 0.07 3.23
CA PHE A 134 4.29 -0.64 2.62
C PHE A 134 3.13 0.32 2.40
N PHE A 135 2.70 0.42 1.15
CA PHE A 135 1.55 1.22 0.76
C PHE A 135 0.77 0.53 -0.35
N VAL A 136 -0.50 0.30 -0.09
CA VAL A 136 -1.50 -0.03 -1.10
C VAL A 136 -2.64 0.95 -0.85
N ASN A 137 -3.08 1.70 -1.84
CA ASN A 137 -4.07 2.76 -1.59
C ASN A 137 -5.47 2.24 -1.26
N VAL A 138 -5.86 1.10 -1.84
CA VAL A 138 -7.18 0.50 -1.71
C VAL A 138 -7.03 -0.97 -1.36
N MET A 139 -7.67 -1.43 -0.29
CA MET A 139 -7.69 -2.82 0.16
C MET A 139 -9.12 -3.29 0.48
N ASP A 140 -10.14 -2.58 0.03
CA ASP A 140 -11.53 -2.88 0.30
C ASP A 140 -12.06 -4.11 -0.44
N THR A 141 -11.39 -4.58 -1.48
CA THR A 141 -11.74 -5.86 -2.12
C THR A 141 -10.94 -7.05 -1.57
N LEU A 142 -9.95 -6.81 -0.71
CA LEU A 142 -9.16 -7.87 -0.09
C LEU A 142 -9.89 -8.43 1.15
N THR A 143 -9.83 -9.74 1.31
CA THR A 143 -10.28 -10.41 2.54
C THR A 143 -9.33 -10.13 3.71
N LEU A 144 -9.84 -10.20 4.93
CA LEU A 144 -9.03 -10.07 6.14
C LEU A 144 -7.84 -11.04 6.14
N ALA A 145 -8.05 -12.29 5.72
CA ALA A 145 -6.99 -13.30 5.65
C ALA A 145 -5.88 -12.92 4.65
N GLN A 146 -6.24 -12.36 3.49
CA GLN A 146 -5.24 -11.87 2.53
C GLN A 146 -4.42 -10.73 3.12
N ILE A 147 -5.07 -9.76 3.76
CA ILE A 147 -4.37 -8.63 4.41
C ILE A 147 -3.44 -9.15 5.52
N GLN A 148 -3.92 -10.06 6.37
CA GLN A 148 -3.13 -10.67 7.44
C GLN A 148 -1.90 -11.40 6.89
N SER A 149 -2.06 -12.28 5.89
CA SER A 149 -0.93 -12.99 5.27
C SER A 149 0.15 -12.05 4.69
N ILE A 150 -0.22 -10.86 4.22
CA ILE A 150 0.75 -9.86 3.79
C ILE A 150 1.55 -9.35 4.98
N PHE A 151 0.88 -8.93 6.06
CA PHE A 151 1.55 -8.36 7.24
C PHE A 151 2.35 -9.38 8.06
N GLU A 152 2.00 -10.67 8.03
CA GLU A 152 2.84 -11.74 8.59
C GLU A 152 4.25 -11.75 7.99
N HIS A 153 4.38 -11.31 6.73
CA HIS A 153 5.64 -11.26 6.01
C HIS A 153 6.35 -9.90 6.09
N CYS A 154 5.90 -8.97 6.94
CA CYS A 154 6.43 -7.60 7.03
C CYS A 154 7.05 -7.22 8.40
N PRO A 155 7.88 -8.06 9.04
CA PRO A 155 8.35 -7.78 10.42
C PRO A 155 9.23 -6.53 10.57
N GLY A 156 9.83 -6.06 9.48
CA GLY A 156 10.68 -4.85 9.45
C GLY A 156 9.93 -3.56 9.08
N LEU A 157 8.59 -3.57 9.01
CA LEU A 157 7.81 -2.43 8.53
C LEU A 157 7.97 -1.21 9.45
N VAL A 158 8.38 -0.08 8.85
CA VAL A 158 8.63 1.19 9.56
C VAL A 158 7.58 2.24 9.20
N SER A 159 7.19 2.32 7.93
CA SER A 159 6.23 3.30 7.41
C SER A 159 5.02 2.58 6.83
N PHE A 160 3.85 2.80 7.45
CA PHE A 160 2.58 2.25 7.01
C PHE A 160 1.63 3.37 6.61
N VAL A 161 1.14 3.30 5.37
CA VAL A 161 0.10 4.19 4.86
C VAL A 161 -1.24 3.47 4.93
N ILE A 162 -2.17 3.98 5.72
CA ILE A 162 -3.49 3.39 5.94
C ILE A 162 -4.25 3.35 4.59
N PRO A 163 -4.61 2.15 4.11
CA PRO A 163 -5.40 1.98 2.90
C PRO A 163 -6.87 2.32 3.14
N GLN A 164 -7.63 2.53 2.07
CA GLN A 164 -9.09 2.37 2.13
C GLN A 164 -9.42 0.89 2.41
N LEU A 165 -10.21 0.61 3.44
CA LEU A 165 -10.59 -0.74 3.86
C LEU A 165 -12.08 -1.00 3.60
N HIS A 166 -12.45 -2.27 3.44
CA HIS A 166 -13.85 -2.68 3.37
C HIS A 166 -14.52 -2.43 4.71
N SER A 167 -15.75 -1.94 4.68
CA SER A 167 -16.61 -1.77 5.87
C SER A 167 -16.82 -3.03 6.73
N VAL A 168 -16.57 -4.23 6.21
CA VAL A 168 -16.74 -5.49 6.96
C VAL A 168 -15.48 -5.89 7.73
N ILE A 169 -14.34 -5.27 7.44
CA ILE A 169 -13.08 -5.52 8.15
C ILE A 169 -13.16 -4.75 9.47
N ASP A 170 -13.07 -5.47 10.59
CA ASP A 170 -12.91 -4.86 11.91
C ASP A 170 -11.52 -4.19 12.01
N PRO A 171 -11.45 -2.85 12.04
CA PRO A 171 -10.17 -2.14 12.07
C PRO A 171 -9.36 -2.47 13.32
N ARG A 172 -10.02 -2.77 14.44
CA ARG A 172 -9.35 -3.04 15.71
C ARG A 172 -8.70 -4.43 15.71
N ALA A 173 -9.41 -5.43 15.18
CA ALA A 173 -8.86 -6.78 15.02
C ALA A 173 -7.66 -6.75 14.06
N LEU A 174 -7.77 -6.00 12.97
CA LEU A 174 -6.65 -5.81 12.04
C LEU A 174 -5.47 -5.07 12.68
N ALA A 175 -5.72 -3.99 13.44
CA ALA A 175 -4.68 -3.25 14.14
C ALA A 175 -3.88 -4.12 15.11
N HIS A 176 -4.57 -5.00 15.87
CA HIS A 176 -3.91 -5.94 16.78
C HIS A 176 -2.98 -6.89 16.03
N PHE A 177 -3.47 -7.44 14.93
CA PHE A 177 -2.68 -8.34 14.10
C PHE A 177 -1.43 -7.64 13.53
N ILE A 178 -1.60 -6.44 12.99
CA ILE A 178 -0.48 -5.65 12.44
C ILE A 178 0.50 -5.27 13.55
N ALA A 179 0.04 -4.80 14.71
CA ALA A 179 0.93 -4.40 15.80
C ALA A 179 1.76 -5.58 16.35
N GLU A 180 1.20 -6.79 16.34
CA GLU A 180 1.91 -8.01 16.74
C GLU A 180 3.02 -8.39 15.75
N HIS A 181 2.75 -8.32 14.44
CA HIS A 181 3.69 -8.75 13.41
C HIS A 181 4.63 -7.64 12.93
N CYS A 182 4.24 -6.38 13.06
CA CYS A 182 4.96 -5.19 12.59
C CYS A 182 5.20 -4.19 13.74
N PRO A 183 5.90 -4.58 14.83
CA PRO A 183 6.03 -3.73 16.03
C PRO A 183 6.96 -2.52 15.83
N GLN A 184 7.66 -2.43 14.68
CA GLN A 184 8.64 -1.38 14.38
C GLN A 184 8.06 -0.17 13.63
N ILE A 185 6.73 -0.13 13.44
CA ILE A 185 6.07 0.98 12.75
C ILE A 185 6.33 2.28 13.51
N GLN A 186 7.01 3.21 12.86
CA GLN A 186 7.34 4.54 13.35
C GLN A 186 6.57 5.64 12.62
N LYS A 187 6.08 5.37 11.42
CA LYS A 187 5.30 6.32 10.63
C LYS A 187 3.95 5.73 10.27
N ILE A 188 2.88 6.43 10.66
CA ILE A 188 1.51 6.13 10.29
C ILE A 188 1.00 7.31 9.46
N ASP A 189 0.68 7.05 8.21
CA ASP A 189 0.21 8.04 7.25
C ASP A 189 -1.12 7.58 6.64
N HIS A 190 -1.82 8.43 5.92
CA HIS A 190 -3.08 8.08 5.28
C HIS A 190 -3.00 8.25 3.77
N TYR A 191 -3.66 7.34 3.05
CA TYR A 191 -3.99 7.63 1.67
C TYR A 191 -4.95 8.84 1.64
N ARG A 192 -4.70 9.80 0.73
CA ARG A 192 -5.55 10.99 0.58
C ARG A 192 -6.93 10.58 0.03
N GLY A 193 -7.84 10.23 0.94
CA GLY A 193 -9.21 9.79 0.69
C GLY A 193 -10.02 9.81 2.00
N ASN A 194 -11.30 9.45 1.95
CA ASN A 194 -12.17 9.32 3.14
C ASN A 194 -11.84 8.04 3.92
N THR A 195 -10.59 7.90 4.34
CA THR A 195 -10.12 6.73 5.09
C THR A 195 -10.45 6.91 6.57
N ASP A 196 -11.06 5.92 7.19
CA ASP A 196 -11.34 5.93 8.63
C ASP A 196 -10.03 5.99 9.44
N ASN A 197 -9.97 6.91 10.40
CA ASN A 197 -8.86 7.05 11.34
C ASN A 197 -8.77 5.90 12.34
N GLN A 198 -9.81 5.08 12.49
CA GLN A 198 -9.88 4.05 13.51
C GLN A 198 -8.68 3.09 13.48
N LEU A 199 -8.24 2.63 12.29
CA LEU A 199 -7.07 1.76 12.17
C LEU A 199 -5.79 2.44 12.67
N ALA A 200 -5.57 3.71 12.33
CA ALA A 200 -4.40 4.48 12.78
C ALA A 200 -4.39 4.66 14.30
N LEU A 201 -5.55 4.99 14.87
CA LEU A 201 -5.71 5.19 16.31
C LEU A 201 -5.53 3.90 17.11
N ASP A 202 -6.09 2.78 16.63
CA ASP A 202 -5.91 1.48 17.25
C ASP A 202 -4.44 1.02 17.16
N LEU A 203 -3.75 1.27 16.04
CA LEU A 203 -2.32 1.00 15.91
C LEU A 203 -1.49 1.80 16.92
N MET A 204 -1.75 3.10 17.05
CA MET A 204 -1.10 3.95 18.06
C MET A 204 -1.34 3.43 19.50
N ALA A 205 -2.53 2.89 19.78
CA ALA A 205 -2.82 2.30 21.08
C ALA A 205 -2.06 0.97 21.33
N LEU A 206 -1.84 0.17 20.27
CA LEU A 206 -1.35 -1.21 20.36
C LEU A 206 0.16 -1.39 20.11
N LEU A 207 0.81 -0.50 19.36
CA LEU A 207 2.25 -0.56 19.11
C LEU A 207 3.06 -0.47 20.43
N PRO A 208 4.39 -0.62 20.46
CA PRO A 208 5.15 -0.34 21.68
C PRO A 208 5.14 1.18 22.00
N PRO A 209 5.08 1.60 23.28
CA PRO A 209 5.12 3.02 23.65
C PRO A 209 6.34 3.73 23.09
N ASN A 210 6.21 5.01 22.75
CA ASN A 210 7.31 5.83 22.20
C ASN A 210 7.98 5.23 20.94
N THR A 211 7.21 4.51 20.11
CA THR A 211 7.70 4.04 18.81
C THR A 211 7.33 4.98 17.67
N VAL A 212 6.07 5.42 17.60
CA VAL A 212 5.58 6.31 16.53
C VAL A 212 6.21 7.71 16.62
N LYS A 213 6.75 8.16 15.49
CA LYS A 213 7.41 9.45 15.27
C LYS A 213 6.56 10.35 14.39
N ASP A 214 5.99 9.80 13.34
CA ASP A 214 5.21 10.55 12.36
C ASP A 214 3.77 10.04 12.34
N LEU A 215 2.83 10.95 12.53
CA LEU A 215 1.41 10.66 12.52
C LEU A 215 0.67 11.63 11.61
N THR A 216 -0.07 11.11 10.64
CA THR A 216 -1.07 11.89 9.89
C THR A 216 -2.46 11.43 10.31
N ILE A 217 -3.37 12.37 10.54
CA ILE A 217 -4.78 12.11 10.80
C ILE A 217 -5.59 12.95 9.81
N ILE A 218 -6.54 12.35 9.11
CA ILE A 218 -7.33 13.02 8.07
C ILE A 218 -8.78 13.12 8.51
N GLN A 219 -9.43 14.28 8.34
CA GLN A 219 -10.88 14.46 8.60
C GLN A 219 -11.30 14.01 10.01
N PHE A 220 -10.49 14.31 11.03
CA PHE A 220 -10.84 13.95 12.40
C PHE A 220 -12.09 14.72 12.86
N ASP A 221 -13.16 13.99 13.13
CA ASP A 221 -14.48 14.50 13.53
C ASP A 221 -14.90 14.07 14.95
N LYS A 222 -14.11 13.21 15.60
CA LYS A 222 -14.33 12.72 16.97
C LYS A 222 -13.97 13.74 18.04
N ASP A 223 -14.13 13.37 19.31
CA ASP A 223 -13.66 14.19 20.42
C ASP A 223 -12.13 14.13 20.51
N TRP A 224 -11.49 15.30 20.46
CA TRP A 224 -10.05 15.45 20.63
C TRP A 224 -9.54 14.90 21.97
N ALA A 225 -10.41 14.80 22.99
CA ALA A 225 -10.07 14.16 24.26
C ALA A 225 -9.69 12.67 24.09
N GLU A 226 -10.20 11.99 23.06
CA GLU A 226 -9.86 10.59 22.77
C GLU A 226 -8.39 10.43 22.31
N LEU A 227 -7.81 11.47 21.72
CA LEU A 227 -6.41 11.45 21.29
C LEU A 227 -5.42 11.58 22.45
N ILE A 228 -5.84 12.15 23.58
CA ILE A 228 -4.95 12.40 24.74
C ILE A 228 -4.25 11.11 25.21
N PRO A 229 -4.96 10.02 25.56
CA PRO A 229 -4.29 8.80 26.01
C PRO A 229 -3.47 8.13 24.90
N ILE A 230 -3.90 8.24 23.64
CA ILE A 230 -3.28 7.58 22.50
C ILE A 230 -1.95 8.25 22.15
N VAL A 231 -1.97 9.57 21.92
CA VAL A 231 -0.79 10.36 21.60
C VAL A 231 0.14 10.47 22.82
N GLY A 232 -0.42 10.57 24.04
CA GLY A 232 0.35 10.61 25.28
C GLY A 232 1.27 9.39 25.47
N ARG A 233 0.93 8.24 24.89
CA ARG A 233 1.74 7.01 24.89
C ARG A 233 2.99 7.09 24.00
N HIS A 234 3.00 8.03 23.07
CA HIS A 234 4.07 8.26 22.09
C HIS A 234 4.77 9.62 22.26
N LYS A 235 4.44 10.37 23.31
CA LYS A 235 4.91 11.73 23.51
C LYS A 235 6.44 11.90 23.46
N ALA A 236 7.21 10.88 23.87
CA ALA A 236 8.67 10.99 23.88
C ALA A 236 9.31 10.75 22.50
N SER A 237 8.58 10.18 21.54
CA SER A 237 9.09 9.85 20.20
C SER A 237 8.45 10.67 19.08
N LEU A 238 7.25 11.22 19.31
CA LEU A 238 6.50 11.94 18.30
C LEU A 238 7.25 13.21 17.85
N GLN A 239 7.54 13.28 16.55
CA GLN A 239 8.31 14.33 15.89
C GLN A 239 7.46 15.16 14.92
N SER A 240 6.55 14.51 14.21
CA SER A 240 5.66 15.16 13.25
C SER A 240 4.22 14.72 13.46
N VAL A 241 3.31 15.69 13.54
CA VAL A 241 1.87 15.45 13.50
C VAL A 241 1.21 16.33 12.44
N ASP A 242 0.46 15.70 11.55
CA ASP A 242 -0.25 16.36 10.46
C ASP A 242 -1.75 16.08 10.56
N PHE A 243 -2.53 17.12 10.87
CA PHE A 243 -3.98 17.08 10.88
C PHE A 243 -4.51 17.68 9.59
N VAL A 244 -5.03 16.83 8.71
CA VAL A 244 -5.49 17.23 7.37
C VAL A 244 -7.00 17.33 7.33
N ARG A 245 -7.54 18.47 6.89
CA ARG A 245 -9.00 18.71 6.76
C ARG A 245 -9.81 18.37 8.01
N CYS A 246 -9.31 18.68 9.21
CA CYS A 246 -10.03 18.37 10.45
C CYS A 246 -11.13 19.42 10.72
N CYS A 247 -12.30 18.95 11.17
CA CYS A 247 -13.53 19.76 11.19
C CYS A 247 -13.75 20.55 12.49
N ARG A 248 -12.91 20.32 13.51
CA ARG A 248 -13.08 20.87 14.86
C ARG A 248 -11.83 21.57 15.34
N PHE A 249 -12.02 22.75 15.94
CA PHE A 249 -10.95 23.45 16.64
C PHE A 249 -10.41 22.60 17.79
N ILE A 250 -9.09 22.51 17.88
CA ILE A 250 -8.40 21.89 19.00
C ILE A 250 -8.56 22.80 20.21
N SER A 251 -9.23 22.32 21.27
CA SER A 251 -9.34 23.08 22.51
C SER A 251 -7.96 23.39 23.10
N ALA A 252 -7.80 24.53 23.77
CA ALA A 252 -6.53 24.90 24.41
C ALA A 252 -6.00 23.81 25.34
N LYS A 253 -6.91 23.12 26.05
CA LYS A 253 -6.59 21.99 26.90
C LYS A 253 -5.97 20.83 26.13
N VAL A 254 -6.54 20.45 24.98
CA VAL A 254 -5.96 19.39 24.14
C VAL A 254 -4.60 19.81 23.60
N GLN A 255 -4.43 21.08 23.21
CA GLN A 255 -3.14 21.56 22.74
C GLN A 255 -2.06 21.39 23.83
N GLU A 256 -2.37 21.77 25.06
CA GLU A 256 -1.49 21.63 26.22
C GLU A 256 -1.24 20.17 26.61
N ASP A 257 -2.31 19.38 26.75
CA ASP A 257 -2.25 17.99 27.23
C ASP A 257 -1.60 17.05 26.21
N VAL A 258 -1.81 17.29 24.91
CA VAL A 258 -1.29 16.43 23.84
C VAL A 258 0.06 16.91 23.35
N PHE A 259 0.15 18.14 22.85
CA PHE A 259 1.33 18.63 22.15
C PHE A 259 2.30 19.35 23.07
N GLY A 260 1.81 20.03 24.11
CA GLY A 260 2.64 20.66 25.13
C GLY A 260 3.55 19.67 25.89
N GLN A 261 3.23 18.37 25.86
CA GLN A 261 4.00 17.32 26.51
C GLN A 261 4.88 16.49 25.57
N CYS A 262 5.00 16.86 24.29
CA CYS A 262 5.82 16.15 23.30
C CYS A 262 7.18 16.86 23.10
N PRO A 263 8.25 16.51 23.85
CA PRO A 263 9.53 17.23 23.81
C PRO A 263 10.28 17.13 22.48
N GLN A 264 9.94 16.16 21.64
CA GLN A 264 10.57 15.94 20.33
C GLN A 264 9.72 16.46 19.17
N LEU A 265 8.57 17.09 19.44
CA LEU A 265 7.67 17.55 18.38
C LEU A 265 8.27 18.75 17.64
N GLU A 266 8.72 18.50 16.43
CA GLU A 266 9.34 19.49 15.54
C GLU A 266 8.34 20.09 14.55
N MET A 267 7.32 19.30 14.17
CA MET A 267 6.34 19.68 13.16
C MET A 267 4.92 19.41 13.63
N LEU A 268 4.11 20.47 13.70
CA LEU A 268 2.66 20.39 13.87
C LEU A 268 1.99 21.12 12.72
N LYS A 269 1.31 20.37 11.86
CA LYS A 269 0.51 20.92 10.76
C LYS A 269 -0.96 20.79 11.08
N LEU A 270 -1.67 21.91 10.97
CA LEU A 270 -3.10 22.01 11.23
C LEU A 270 -3.77 22.59 9.99
N ASP A 271 -4.35 21.71 9.18
CA ASP A 271 -5.25 22.06 8.10
C ASP A 271 -6.69 21.87 8.61
N ILE A 272 -7.24 22.97 9.13
CA ILE A 272 -8.59 23.01 9.70
C ILE A 272 -9.52 23.52 8.60
N ASP A 273 -10.52 22.72 8.21
CA ASP A 273 -11.53 23.15 7.26
C ASP A 273 -12.57 24.01 8.00
N PRO A 274 -12.61 25.34 7.78
CA PRO A 274 -13.50 26.23 8.52
C PRO A 274 -14.98 26.03 8.15
N TYR A 275 -15.28 25.30 7.07
CA TYR A 275 -16.64 25.17 6.52
C TYR A 275 -17.38 23.92 7.01
N THR A 276 -16.70 23.02 7.72
CA THR A 276 -17.26 21.77 8.25
C THR A 276 -17.65 21.84 9.74
N ALA A 277 -17.39 22.97 10.41
CA ALA A 277 -17.87 23.26 11.76
C ALA A 277 -19.38 23.58 11.74
N ARG A 278 -20.22 22.54 11.67
CA ARG A 278 -21.67 22.62 11.90
C ARG A 278 -22.07 21.79 13.10
#